data_AF-A0A4Q9L632-F1
#
_entry.id   AF-A0A4Q9L632-F1
#
_cell.length_a   1.000
_cell.length_b   1.000
_cell.length_c   1.000
_cell.angle_alpha   90.00
_cell.angle_beta   90.00
_cell.angle_gamma   90.00
#
_symmetry.space_group_name_H-M   'P 1'
#
loop_
_entity.id
_entity.type
_entity.pdbx_description
1 polymer ?
#
loop_
_entity_poly.entity_id
_entity_poly.type
_entity_poly.pdbx_seq_one_letter_code
_entity_poly.pdbx_strand_id
1 'polypeptide(L)'
;MPSEDSNNINNEDINTSSTNEESSSTNIYPSRITKILDTFTDKEILRYESFRRSGFPKNMIRKFTNHTLKQACNPNFIIAISGIAKVFVGEIVYEAKAVQSDLNEEGPLLPSHVHEAYRRLCNRCPNMKIYNKKRWIWLWYGYEMMYDWMYDWMSIECIKFMRHNIYSNVNTEIDRVLYQLFIKRYLIMLFLKEINFK
;
A
#
# COMPACT_ATOMS: atom_id res chain seq x y z
N MET A 1 14.87 5.36 -38.88
CA MET A 1 14.44 5.82 -37.55
C MET A 1 13.02 6.35 -37.70
N PRO A 2 12.06 5.94 -36.85
CA PRO A 2 10.75 6.57 -36.80
C PRO A 2 10.76 7.79 -35.84
N SER A 3 9.77 8.67 -36.00
CA SER A 3 9.44 9.75 -35.06
C SER A 3 7.92 9.95 -35.06
N GLU A 4 7.36 10.29 -33.90
CA GLU A 4 5.92 10.56 -33.68
C GLU A 4 5.50 11.91 -34.31
N ASP A 5 4.23 12.34 -34.41
CA ASP A 5 2.91 11.82 -33.97
C ASP A 5 1.85 12.22 -35.07
N SER A 6 0.50 12.22 -34.98
CA SER A 6 -0.49 12.11 -33.89
C SER A 6 -1.91 11.77 -34.42
N ASN A 7 -2.77 11.24 -33.53
CA ASN A 7 -4.23 11.01 -33.71
C ASN A 7 -4.59 9.84 -34.69
N ASN A 8 -5.68 9.07 -34.51
CA ASN A 8 -6.89 9.27 -33.70
C ASN A 8 -7.50 7.93 -33.19
N ILE A 9 -8.48 8.05 -32.28
CA ILE A 9 -9.38 7.04 -31.68
C ILE A 9 -9.60 5.73 -32.48
N ASN A 10 -9.47 4.61 -31.76
CA ASN A 10 -10.45 3.52 -31.79
C ASN A 10 -10.55 2.87 -30.39
N ASN A 11 -11.51 3.35 -29.59
CA ASN A 11 -12.00 2.58 -28.45
C ASN A 11 -13.05 1.61 -29.00
N GLU A 12 -12.71 0.32 -29.14
CA GLU A 12 -13.71 -0.69 -29.45
C GLU A 12 -14.57 -0.95 -28.19
N ASP A 13 -15.66 -0.22 -28.10
CA ASP A 13 -16.73 -0.49 -27.15
C ASP A 13 -17.29 -1.89 -27.39
N ILE A 14 -17.01 -2.83 -26.47
CA ILE A 14 -17.72 -4.11 -26.42
C ILE A 14 -19.11 -3.90 -25.80
N ASN A 15 -19.89 -3.01 -26.43
CA ASN A 15 -21.34 -3.00 -26.40
C ASN A 15 -21.81 -4.03 -27.43
N THR A 16 -21.86 -5.30 -27.04
CA THR A 16 -22.65 -6.28 -27.80
C THR A 16 -24.11 -5.93 -27.60
N SER A 17 -24.72 -5.29 -28.60
CA SER A 17 -26.08 -4.76 -28.55
C SER A 17 -27.12 -5.79 -28.13
N SER A 18 -28.20 -5.32 -27.50
CA SER A 18 -29.36 -6.11 -27.16
C SER A 18 -30.05 -6.70 -28.40
N THR A 19 -29.80 -7.97 -28.70
CA THR A 19 -30.73 -8.79 -29.50
C THR A 19 -31.82 -9.32 -28.57
N ASN A 20 -33.00 -8.69 -28.61
CA ASN A 20 -34.20 -9.18 -27.93
C ASN A 20 -34.79 -10.35 -28.73
N GLU A 21 -34.33 -11.57 -28.47
CA GLU A 21 -35.03 -12.79 -28.90
C GLU A 21 -35.16 -13.78 -27.73
N GLU A 22 -36.26 -14.53 -27.73
CA GLU A 22 -36.79 -15.25 -26.57
C GLU A 22 -36.03 -16.55 -26.28
N SER A 23 -34.82 -16.45 -25.75
CA SER A 23 -34.15 -17.58 -25.10
C SER A 23 -34.84 -17.92 -23.78
N SER A 24 -35.92 -18.70 -23.90
CA SER A 24 -36.60 -19.41 -22.81
C SER A 24 -35.58 -19.90 -21.78
N SER A 25 -35.68 -19.38 -20.55
CA SER A 25 -34.60 -19.40 -19.58
C SER A 25 -34.45 -20.76 -18.91
N THR A 26 -33.87 -21.70 -19.66
CA THR A 26 -33.37 -23.00 -19.16
C THR A 26 -32.61 -22.76 -17.86
N ASN A 27 -33.19 -23.27 -16.77
CA ASN A 27 -32.99 -22.66 -15.46
C ASN A 27 -31.76 -23.24 -14.76
N ILE A 28 -30.58 -22.99 -15.35
CA ILE A 28 -29.26 -23.45 -14.90
C ILE A 28 -28.77 -22.59 -13.71
N TYR A 29 -29.64 -22.42 -12.73
CA TYR A 29 -29.34 -21.83 -11.43
C TYR A 29 -29.70 -22.85 -10.34
N PRO A 30 -28.90 -22.98 -9.27
CA PRO A 30 -29.21 -23.91 -8.20
C PRO A 30 -30.55 -23.50 -7.58
N SER A 31 -31.51 -24.44 -7.55
CA SER A 31 -32.95 -24.23 -7.30
C SER A 31 -33.35 -23.73 -5.89
N ARG A 32 -32.36 -23.21 -5.15
CA ARG A 32 -32.49 -22.46 -3.90
C ARG A 32 -32.41 -20.95 -4.15
N ILE A 33 -31.56 -20.50 -5.08
CA ILE A 33 -31.41 -19.06 -5.38
C ILE A 33 -32.67 -18.52 -6.04
N THR A 34 -33.24 -19.24 -7.02
CA THR A 34 -34.51 -18.87 -7.67
C THR A 34 -35.61 -18.69 -6.62
N LYS A 35 -35.87 -19.71 -5.80
CA LYS A 35 -36.86 -19.69 -4.71
C LYS A 35 -36.68 -18.56 -3.68
N ILE A 36 -35.46 -18.04 -3.51
CA ILE A 36 -35.20 -16.88 -2.65
C ILE A 36 -35.57 -15.58 -3.38
N LEU A 37 -35.20 -15.45 -4.66
CA LEU A 37 -35.57 -14.30 -5.49
C LEU A 37 -37.10 -14.20 -5.68
N ASP A 38 -37.78 -15.34 -5.78
CA ASP A 38 -39.26 -15.45 -5.86
C ASP A 38 -39.96 -14.91 -4.59
N THR A 39 -39.23 -14.69 -3.49
CA THR A 39 -39.74 -14.15 -2.21
C THR A 39 -39.31 -12.72 -1.90
N PHE A 40 -38.55 -12.07 -2.80
CA PHE A 40 -37.99 -10.73 -2.57
C PHE A 40 -38.93 -9.60 -3.02
N THR A 41 -38.85 -8.46 -2.34
CA THR A 41 -39.49 -7.21 -2.78
C THR A 41 -38.75 -6.62 -3.99
N ASP A 42 -39.44 -5.88 -4.88
CA ASP A 42 -38.82 -5.25 -6.08
C ASP A 42 -37.54 -4.46 -5.78
N LYS A 43 -37.55 -3.69 -4.68
CA LYS A 43 -36.41 -2.89 -4.20
C LYS A 43 -35.18 -3.76 -3.86
N GLU A 44 -35.42 -5.01 -3.47
CA GLU A 44 -34.40 -5.97 -3.09
C GLU A 44 -33.90 -6.78 -4.28
N ILE A 45 -34.78 -7.06 -5.24
CA ILE A 45 -34.42 -7.61 -6.55
C ILE A 45 -33.46 -6.62 -7.25
N LEU A 46 -33.79 -5.33 -7.29
CA LEU A 46 -32.92 -4.28 -7.85
C LEU A 46 -31.57 -4.16 -7.11
N ARG A 47 -31.58 -4.27 -5.77
CA ARG A 47 -30.37 -4.29 -4.93
C ARG A 47 -29.49 -5.52 -5.24
N TYR A 48 -30.10 -6.70 -5.33
CA TYR A 48 -29.41 -7.94 -5.70
C TYR A 48 -28.88 -7.90 -7.13
N GLU A 49 -29.66 -7.39 -8.08
CA GLU A 49 -29.26 -7.22 -9.47
C GLU A 49 -28.01 -6.34 -9.60
N SER A 50 -28.02 -5.20 -8.91
CA SER A 50 -26.90 -4.26 -8.83
C SER A 50 -25.65 -4.92 -8.24
N PHE A 51 -25.80 -5.68 -7.14
CA PHE A 51 -24.71 -6.45 -6.54
C PHE A 51 -24.22 -7.59 -7.44
N ARG A 52 -25.10 -8.25 -8.20
CA ARG A 52 -24.74 -9.34 -9.11
C ARG A 52 -23.89 -8.81 -10.27
N ARG A 53 -24.29 -7.70 -10.90
CA ARG A 53 -23.57 -7.06 -12.02
C ARG A 53 -22.32 -6.28 -11.60
N SER A 54 -22.21 -5.81 -10.35
CA SER A 54 -21.03 -5.05 -9.91
C SER A 54 -19.74 -5.89 -9.94
N GLY A 55 -18.62 -5.27 -10.26
CA GLY A 55 -17.31 -5.92 -10.28
C GLY A 55 -16.19 -4.94 -10.57
N PHE A 56 -14.97 -5.27 -10.14
CA PHE A 56 -13.82 -4.40 -10.35
C PHE A 56 -13.32 -4.50 -11.81
N PRO A 57 -13.09 -3.37 -12.51
CA PRO A 57 -12.63 -3.39 -13.89
C PRO A 57 -11.23 -4.00 -13.99
N LYS A 58 -11.10 -5.06 -14.80
CA LYS A 58 -9.86 -5.87 -14.95
C LYS A 58 -8.62 -5.02 -15.23
N ASN A 59 -8.76 -3.91 -15.95
CA ASN A 59 -7.67 -2.99 -16.28
C ASN A 59 -7.16 -2.19 -15.08
N MET A 60 -8.03 -1.82 -14.13
CA MET A 60 -7.63 -1.14 -12.89
C MET A 60 -6.87 -2.10 -11.96
N ILE A 61 -7.39 -3.32 -11.80
CA ILE A 61 -6.72 -4.36 -10.99
C ILE A 61 -5.35 -4.69 -11.60
N ARG A 62 -5.24 -4.83 -12.93
CA ARG A 62 -3.94 -5.05 -13.60
C ARG A 62 -2.93 -3.95 -13.27
N LYS A 63 -3.34 -2.67 -13.32
CA LYS A 63 -2.49 -1.54 -12.94
C LYS A 63 -2.04 -1.62 -11.48
N PHE A 64 -2.97 -1.88 -10.56
CA PHE A 64 -2.69 -2.05 -9.13
C PHE A 64 -1.73 -3.21 -8.86
N THR A 65 -2.04 -4.41 -9.35
CA THR A 65 -1.24 -5.63 -9.14
C THR A 65 0.17 -5.46 -9.72
N ASN A 66 0.31 -4.91 -10.94
CA ASN A 66 1.61 -4.65 -11.54
C ASN A 66 2.41 -3.59 -10.76
N HIS A 67 1.75 -2.58 -10.18
CA HIS A 67 2.40 -1.58 -9.33
C HIS A 67 2.91 -2.17 -8.00
N THR A 68 2.08 -2.99 -7.33
CA THR A 68 2.44 -3.63 -6.06
C THR A 68 3.51 -4.71 -6.21
N LEU A 69 3.39 -5.57 -7.21
CA LEU A 69 4.29 -6.73 -7.40
C LEU A 69 5.46 -6.46 -8.37
N LYS A 70 5.51 -5.28 -8.99
CA LYS A 70 6.50 -4.83 -9.99
C LYS A 70 6.73 -5.80 -11.16
N GLN A 71 5.73 -6.62 -11.48
CA GLN A 71 5.79 -7.67 -12.50
C GLN A 71 4.45 -7.79 -13.25
N ALA A 72 4.48 -8.26 -14.50
CA ALA A 72 3.29 -8.50 -15.29
C ALA A 72 2.59 -9.80 -14.86
N CYS A 73 1.31 -9.71 -14.51
CA CYS A 73 0.56 -10.83 -13.93
C CYS A 73 -0.42 -11.50 -14.92
N ASN A 74 -0.60 -12.82 -14.77
CA ASN A 74 -1.50 -13.65 -15.58
C ASN A 74 -2.98 -13.18 -15.46
N PRO A 75 -3.79 -13.13 -16.54
CA PRO A 75 -5.21 -12.75 -16.48
C PRO A 75 -6.05 -13.55 -15.47
N ASN A 76 -5.75 -14.84 -15.24
CA ASN A 76 -6.46 -15.66 -14.26
C ASN A 76 -6.19 -15.21 -12.82
N PHE A 77 -4.99 -14.73 -12.52
CA PHE A 77 -4.63 -14.14 -11.22
C PHE A 77 -5.37 -12.81 -10.98
N ILE A 78 -5.55 -12.00 -12.03
CA ILE A 78 -6.34 -10.75 -11.99
C ILE A 78 -7.82 -11.05 -11.70
N ILE A 79 -8.37 -12.15 -12.26
CA ILE A 79 -9.73 -12.61 -11.95
C ILE A 79 -9.85 -13.06 -10.49
N ALA A 80 -8.88 -13.83 -9.98
CA ALA A 80 -8.85 -14.27 -8.58
C ALA A 80 -8.81 -13.09 -7.60
N ILE A 81 -7.95 -12.09 -7.84
CA ILE A 81 -7.90 -10.86 -7.04
C ILE A 81 -9.23 -10.11 -7.08
N SER A 82 -9.89 -10.02 -8.24
CA SER A 82 -11.22 -9.38 -8.36
C SER A 82 -12.28 -10.08 -7.51
N GLY A 83 -12.27 -11.43 -7.50
CA GLY A 83 -13.15 -12.23 -6.65
C GLY A 83 -12.91 -11.99 -5.16
N ILE A 84 -11.65 -12.08 -4.72
CA ILE A 84 -11.25 -11.86 -3.31
C ILE A 84 -11.64 -10.44 -2.85
N ALA A 85 -11.37 -9.42 -3.68
CA ALA A 85 -11.74 -8.04 -3.37
C ALA A 85 -13.27 -7.86 -3.28
N LYS A 86 -14.05 -8.53 -4.14
CA LYS A 86 -15.53 -8.46 -4.08
C LYS A 86 -16.10 -9.12 -2.83
N VAL A 87 -15.52 -10.25 -2.39
CA VAL A 87 -15.90 -10.90 -1.11
C VAL A 87 -15.57 -9.97 0.07
N PHE A 88 -14.36 -9.44 0.14
CA PHE A 88 -13.91 -8.55 1.22
C PHE A 88 -14.77 -7.29 1.38
N VAL A 89 -15.17 -6.64 0.27
CA VAL A 89 -16.11 -5.50 0.33
C VAL A 89 -17.51 -5.94 0.76
N GLY A 90 -17.95 -7.14 0.36
CA GLY A 90 -19.21 -7.73 0.84
C GLY A 90 -19.22 -7.95 2.35
N GLU A 91 -18.15 -8.52 2.91
CA GLU A 91 -17.97 -8.73 4.36
C GLU A 91 -17.99 -7.41 5.14
N ILE A 92 -17.28 -6.38 4.66
CA ILE A 92 -17.27 -5.04 5.28
C ILE A 92 -18.65 -4.40 5.25
N VAL A 93 -19.37 -4.44 4.12
CA VAL A 93 -20.71 -3.83 4.01
C VAL A 93 -21.74 -4.58 4.84
N TYR A 94 -21.63 -5.91 4.96
CA TYR A 94 -22.45 -6.72 5.86
C TYR A 94 -22.24 -6.34 7.32
N GLU A 95 -20.99 -6.29 7.79
CA GLU A 95 -20.68 -5.90 9.17
C GLU A 95 -21.00 -4.42 9.45
N ALA A 96 -20.85 -3.53 8.47
CA ALA A 96 -21.25 -2.13 8.62
C ALA A 96 -22.76 -1.98 8.79
N LYS A 97 -23.56 -2.83 8.11
CA LYS A 97 -25.01 -2.90 8.36
C LYS A 97 -25.35 -3.54 9.71
N ALA A 98 -24.61 -4.55 10.16
CA ALA A 98 -24.77 -5.10 11.51
C ALA A 98 -24.48 -4.05 12.60
N VAL A 99 -23.36 -3.32 12.49
CA VAL A 99 -23.01 -2.18 13.37
C VAL A 99 -24.11 -1.13 13.38
N GLN A 100 -24.63 -0.77 12.20
CA GLN A 100 -25.71 0.22 12.09
C GLN A 100 -26.99 -0.24 12.81
N SER A 101 -27.36 -1.53 12.68
CA SER A 101 -28.49 -2.12 13.42
C SER A 101 -28.24 -2.20 14.93
N ASP A 102 -27.04 -2.55 15.38
CA ASP A 102 -26.68 -2.56 16.82
C ASP A 102 -26.82 -1.16 17.46
N LEU A 103 -26.53 -0.11 16.68
CA LEU A 103 -26.64 1.29 17.09
C LEU A 103 -28.07 1.86 16.95
N ASN A 104 -29.00 1.11 16.35
CA ASN A 104 -30.36 1.55 16.01
C ASN A 104 -30.39 2.82 15.11
N GLU A 105 -29.38 3.00 14.27
CA GLU A 105 -29.31 4.11 13.31
C GLU A 105 -29.92 3.69 11.96
N GLU A 106 -30.72 4.54 11.32
CA GLU A 106 -31.25 4.29 9.97
C GLU A 106 -30.69 5.24 8.92
N GLY A 107 -30.60 4.76 7.67
CA GLY A 107 -30.17 5.55 6.51
C GLY A 107 -28.93 4.99 5.78
N PRO A 108 -28.13 5.87 5.13
CA PRO A 108 -26.88 5.46 4.48
C PRO A 108 -25.86 4.97 5.52
N LEU A 109 -24.83 4.24 5.07
CA LEU A 109 -23.72 3.83 5.94
C LEU A 109 -22.79 5.02 6.17
N LEU A 110 -22.54 5.36 7.45
CA LEU A 110 -21.58 6.39 7.83
C LEU A 110 -20.15 5.80 7.89
N PRO A 111 -19.10 6.63 7.74
CA PRO A 111 -17.72 6.18 7.92
C PRO A 111 -17.46 5.54 9.30
N SER A 112 -18.18 5.96 10.35
CA SER A 112 -18.15 5.34 11.68
C SER A 112 -18.49 3.85 11.65
N HIS A 113 -19.58 3.48 10.96
CA HIS A 113 -20.02 2.08 10.82
C HIS A 113 -18.95 1.23 10.12
N VAL A 114 -18.35 1.78 9.05
CA VAL A 114 -17.32 1.09 8.26
C VAL A 114 -16.03 0.88 9.06
N HIS A 115 -15.61 1.86 9.87
CA HIS A 115 -14.44 1.71 10.73
C HIS A 115 -14.64 0.67 11.84
N GLU A 116 -15.82 0.64 12.48
CA GLU A 116 -16.10 -0.35 13.52
C GLU A 116 -16.31 -1.76 12.92
N ALA A 117 -16.94 -1.87 11.75
CA ALA A 117 -17.03 -3.10 10.98
C ALA A 117 -15.64 -3.67 10.65
N TYR A 118 -14.72 -2.81 10.19
CA TYR A 118 -13.33 -3.21 9.96
C TYR A 118 -12.64 -3.65 11.26
N ARG A 119 -12.86 -2.95 12.38
CA ARG A 119 -12.33 -3.35 13.70
C ARG A 119 -12.85 -4.72 14.15
N ARG A 120 -14.14 -5.00 13.96
CA ARG A 120 -14.76 -6.32 14.21
C ARG A 120 -14.15 -7.41 13.32
N LEU A 121 -14.00 -7.17 12.02
CA LEU A 121 -13.39 -8.11 11.08
C LEU A 121 -11.92 -8.41 11.40
N CYS A 122 -11.11 -7.40 11.73
CA CYS A 122 -9.72 -7.57 12.18
C CYS A 122 -9.59 -8.45 13.44
N ASN A 123 -10.59 -8.45 14.32
CA ASN A 123 -10.60 -9.28 15.53
C ASN A 123 -11.04 -10.72 15.26
N ARG A 124 -11.99 -10.95 14.33
CA ARG A 124 -12.45 -12.32 13.98
C ARG A 124 -11.48 -13.05 13.05
N CYS A 125 -10.93 -12.36 12.04
CA CYS A 125 -10.13 -12.97 10.99
C CYS A 125 -8.65 -13.01 11.39
N PRO A 126 -8.05 -14.18 11.70
CA PRO A 126 -6.70 -14.25 12.28
C PRO A 126 -5.60 -13.69 11.35
N ASN A 127 -5.82 -13.72 10.04
CA ASN A 127 -4.92 -13.17 9.02
C ASN A 127 -5.19 -11.69 8.68
N MET A 128 -6.18 -11.05 9.32
CA MET A 128 -6.51 -9.62 9.19
C MET A 128 -6.01 -8.81 10.41
N LYS A 129 -5.21 -9.42 11.29
CA LYS A 129 -4.65 -8.77 12.46
C LYS A 129 -3.71 -7.63 12.05
N ILE A 130 -4.04 -6.41 12.44
CA ILE A 130 -3.20 -5.23 12.26
C ILE A 130 -1.91 -5.45 13.07
N TYR A 131 -0.79 -5.74 12.40
CA TYR A 131 0.51 -5.83 13.06
C TYR A 131 0.91 -4.43 13.54
N ASN A 132 0.65 -4.13 14.80
CA ASN A 132 0.91 -2.83 15.41
C ASN A 132 2.43 -2.61 15.56
N LYS A 133 3.04 -2.11 14.48
CA LYS A 133 4.46 -1.83 14.37
C LYS A 133 4.83 -0.64 15.27
N LYS A 134 5.10 -0.93 16.55
CA LYS A 134 5.43 0.05 17.62
C LYS A 134 6.33 1.18 17.07
N ARG A 135 5.78 2.38 16.91
CA ARG A 135 6.39 3.48 16.13
C ARG A 135 7.59 4.17 16.79
N TRP A 136 8.15 3.59 17.84
CA TRP A 136 9.16 4.22 18.72
C TRP A 136 10.39 3.35 19.05
N ILE A 137 10.56 2.18 18.40
CA ILE A 137 11.72 1.30 18.67
C ILE A 137 13.00 1.66 17.86
N TRP A 138 12.94 2.70 17.02
CA TRP A 138 14.01 3.10 16.10
C TRP A 138 14.89 4.27 16.58
N LEU A 139 14.61 4.87 17.74
CA LEU A 139 15.39 5.99 18.29
C LEU A 139 16.50 5.60 19.28
N TRP A 140 16.78 4.30 19.46
CA TRP A 140 17.89 3.82 20.30
C TRP A 140 18.93 3.02 19.51
N TYR A 141 18.52 2.02 18.72
CA TYR A 141 19.45 1.19 17.93
C TYR A 141 20.11 1.88 16.72
N GLY A 142 19.75 3.13 16.41
CA GLY A 142 20.34 3.89 15.32
C GLY A 142 21.67 4.57 15.64
N TYR A 143 22.01 4.77 16.92
CA TYR A 143 23.15 5.61 17.32
C TYR A 143 24.46 4.80 17.49
N GLU A 144 24.42 3.64 18.15
CA GLU A 144 25.61 2.78 18.33
C GLU A 144 26.15 2.26 16.99
N MET A 145 25.29 1.66 16.16
CA MET A 145 25.65 1.17 14.81
C MET A 145 26.22 2.24 13.89
N MET A 146 25.90 3.52 14.11
CA MET A 146 26.47 4.64 13.34
C MET A 146 27.92 4.92 13.75
N TYR A 147 28.28 4.74 15.02
CA TYR A 147 29.65 5.00 15.47
C TYR A 147 30.63 3.98 14.90
N ASP A 148 30.35 2.67 14.96
CA ASP A 148 31.28 1.65 14.44
C ASP A 148 31.54 1.83 12.94
N TRP A 149 30.48 2.00 12.13
CA TRP A 149 30.63 2.28 10.69
C TRP A 149 31.34 3.61 10.41
N MET A 150 31.11 4.64 11.23
CA MET A 150 31.80 5.93 11.07
C MET A 150 33.28 5.83 11.49
N TYR A 151 33.63 5.05 12.52
CA TYR A 151 35.02 4.86 12.94
C TYR A 151 35.82 4.06 11.91
N ASP A 152 35.26 2.99 11.33
CA ASP A 152 35.93 2.25 10.24
C ASP A 152 36.09 3.11 8.98
N TRP A 153 35.00 3.74 8.50
CA TRP A 153 35.04 4.53 7.27
C TRP A 153 35.96 5.75 7.39
N MET A 154 35.92 6.44 8.54
CA MET A 154 36.80 7.58 8.81
C MET A 154 38.25 7.14 9.05
N SER A 155 38.52 5.98 9.65
CA SER A 155 39.89 5.46 9.78
C SER A 155 40.51 5.15 8.41
N ILE A 156 39.77 4.48 7.52
CA ILE A 156 40.27 4.09 6.19
C ILE A 156 40.56 5.33 5.33
N GLU A 157 39.64 6.31 5.26
CA GLU A 157 39.86 7.52 4.46
C GLU A 157 40.85 8.51 5.11
N CYS A 158 40.92 8.64 6.44
CA CYS A 158 41.96 9.46 7.08
C CYS A 158 43.37 8.88 6.86
N ILE A 159 43.55 7.56 6.88
CA ILE A 159 44.84 6.92 6.55
C ILE A 159 45.19 7.16 5.07
N LYS A 160 44.22 7.08 4.16
CA LYS A 160 44.38 7.43 2.73
C LYS A 160 44.82 8.88 2.54
N PHE A 161 44.13 9.82 3.18
CA PHE A 161 44.40 11.26 3.09
C PHE A 161 45.80 11.60 3.64
N MET A 162 46.14 11.07 4.83
CA MET A 162 47.48 11.22 5.41
C MET A 162 48.57 10.63 4.51
N ARG A 163 48.34 9.47 3.90
CA ARG A 163 49.30 8.84 2.97
C ARG A 163 49.49 9.64 1.67
N HIS A 164 48.46 10.33 1.21
CA HIS A 164 48.51 11.12 -0.02
C HIS A 164 49.16 12.51 0.18
N ASN A 165 48.98 13.13 1.34
CA ASN A 165 49.48 14.49 1.62
C ASN A 165 50.96 14.54 2.09
N ILE A 166 51.59 13.38 2.34
CA ILE A 166 53.04 13.30 2.64
C ILE A 166 53.92 13.56 1.39
N TYR A 167 53.37 13.42 0.18
CA TYR A 167 54.16 13.44 -1.08
C TYR A 167 53.90 14.64 -2.01
N SER A 168 53.01 15.57 -1.69
CA SER A 168 52.67 16.72 -2.55
C SER A 168 52.83 18.06 -1.83
N ASN A 169 54.01 18.68 -1.94
CA ASN A 169 54.34 19.99 -1.38
C ASN A 169 53.65 21.15 -2.15
N VAL A 170 52.35 21.39 -1.94
CA VAL A 170 51.59 22.46 -2.62
C VAL A 170 50.53 23.11 -1.70
N ASN A 171 50.65 24.43 -1.51
CA ASN A 171 49.66 25.41 -1.00
C ASN A 171 48.99 25.19 0.38
N THR A 172 49.30 26.09 1.32
CA THR A 172 49.21 25.85 2.77
C THR A 172 48.01 26.49 3.50
N GLU A 173 46.93 26.86 2.81
CA GLU A 173 45.73 27.45 3.43
C GLU A 173 44.58 26.46 3.66
N ILE A 174 44.19 25.68 2.65
CA ILE A 174 43.03 24.77 2.73
C ILE A 174 43.23 23.72 3.85
N ASP A 175 44.42 23.13 3.92
CA ASP A 175 44.75 22.17 4.98
C ASP A 175 44.75 22.80 6.37
N ARG A 176 45.14 24.08 6.53
CA ARG A 176 45.02 24.77 7.84
C ARG A 176 43.58 24.93 8.26
N VAL A 177 42.67 25.22 7.32
CA VAL A 177 41.23 25.31 7.60
C VAL A 177 40.65 23.94 7.92
N LEU A 178 41.05 22.88 7.20
CA LEU A 178 40.62 21.50 7.49
C LEU A 178 41.12 21.02 8.85
N TYR A 179 42.40 21.23 9.20
CA TYR A 179 42.93 20.91 10.53
C TYR A 179 42.26 21.75 11.64
N GLN A 180 41.99 23.04 11.41
CA GLN A 180 41.21 23.87 12.35
C GLN A 180 39.81 23.30 12.59
N LEU A 181 39.10 22.89 11.52
CA LEU A 181 37.76 22.30 11.62
C LEU A 181 37.80 20.93 12.31
N PHE A 182 38.80 20.09 12.00
CA PHE A 182 38.97 18.77 12.60
C PHE A 182 39.27 18.89 14.11
N ILE A 183 40.20 19.76 14.50
CA ILE A 183 40.54 20.02 15.90
C ILE A 183 39.35 20.61 16.66
N LYS A 184 38.66 21.62 16.10
CA LYS A 184 37.44 22.19 16.72
C LYS A 184 36.34 21.14 16.91
N ARG A 185 36.12 20.27 15.92
CA ARG A 185 35.12 19.19 15.99
C ARG A 185 35.51 18.11 17.00
N TYR A 186 36.79 17.76 17.12
CA TYR A 186 37.29 16.84 18.15
C TYR A 186 37.16 17.45 19.56
N LEU A 187 37.50 18.74 19.72
CA LEU A 187 37.36 19.46 20.99
C LEU A 187 35.90 19.56 21.43
N ILE A 188 34.97 19.78 20.50
CA ILE A 188 33.52 19.74 20.76
C ILE A 188 33.08 18.35 21.24
N MET A 189 33.57 17.25 20.64
CA MET A 189 33.25 15.90 21.11
C MET A 189 33.80 15.60 22.51
N LEU A 190 34.99 16.10 22.85
CA LEU A 190 35.53 16.01 24.22
C LEU A 190 34.68 16.81 25.21
N PHE A 191 34.35 18.06 24.90
CA PHE A 191 33.56 18.94 25.77
C PHE A 191 32.15 18.39 26.02
N LEU A 192 31.51 17.83 24.98
CA LEU A 192 30.21 17.15 25.11
C LEU A 192 30.32 15.85 25.94
N LYS A 193 31.44 15.13 25.88
CA LYS A 193 31.67 13.94 26.73
C LYS A 193 31.82 14.32 28.21
N GLU A 194 32.45 15.45 28.50
CA GLU A 194 32.68 15.93 29.87
C GLU A 194 31.41 16.54 30.51
N ILE A 195 30.54 17.19 29.71
CA ILE A 195 29.21 17.63 30.16
C ILE A 195 28.29 16.44 30.51
N ASN A 196 28.36 15.33 29.76
CA ASN A 196 27.54 14.13 30.03
C ASN A 196 28.07 13.27 31.20
N PHE A 197 29.01 13.77 32.00
CA PHE A 197 29.59 13.06 33.15
C PHE A 197 29.42 13.82 34.48
N LYS A 198 28.41 14.69 34.57
CA LYS A 198 27.93 15.38 35.77
C LYS A 198 26.40 15.33 35.85
#